data_AF-A0A542DQX5-F1
#
_entry.id   AF-A0A542DQX5-F1
#
_cell.length_a   1.000
_cell.length_b   1.000
_cell.length_c   1.000
_cell.angle_alpha   90.00
_cell.angle_beta   90.00
_cell.angle_gamma   90.00
#
_symmetry.space_group_name_H-M   'P 1'
#
loop_
_entity.id
_entity.type
_entity.pdbx_description
1 polymer ?
#
loop_
_entity_poly.entity_id
_entity_poly.type
_entity_poly.pdbx_seq_one_letter_code
_entity_poly.pdbx_strand_id
1 'polypeptide(L)'
;MFKKLFLRSFLAATATLSMAFVGPVAQAEVAAEGHAITAAEIEAVAQQQAAPPPGGWQTPSNRSYYLLSSCRPYASAIRQGAAAWAGLTEGGGTPVECRNSYIRDCGGGSRVVGCNWGRGQRIALYMGGVNDDALLAAHEFGHDWYGHSSYRCAGWSSPSHVMAPSICNGPTLTNDAQLAHHSG
;
A
#
# COMPACT_ATOMS: atom_id res chain seq x y z
N MET A 1 -17.83 -20.32 58.84
CA MET A 1 -19.21 -20.81 58.60
C MET A 1 -19.35 -21.19 57.14
N PHE A 2 -19.81 -22.43 56.90
CA PHE A 2 -20.27 -23.05 55.64
C PHE A 2 -19.39 -23.05 54.36
N LYS A 3 -18.69 -24.19 54.22
CA LYS A 3 -18.34 -24.89 52.98
C LYS A 3 -19.56 -25.09 52.07
N LYS A 4 -19.38 -25.00 50.75
CA LYS A 4 -20.04 -25.88 49.75
C LYS A 4 -19.09 -26.17 48.57
N LEU A 5 -18.38 -27.29 48.66
CA LEU A 5 -17.98 -28.11 47.51
C LEU A 5 -19.24 -28.74 46.93
N PHE A 6 -19.40 -28.73 45.60
CA PHE A 6 -20.00 -29.80 44.79
C PHE A 6 -19.60 -29.53 43.32
N LEU A 7 -19.42 -30.46 42.38
CA LEU A 7 -19.07 -31.87 42.33
C LEU A 7 -19.12 -32.23 40.82
N ARG A 8 -18.06 -32.87 40.31
CA ARG A 8 -18.02 -33.89 39.23
C ARG A 8 -18.57 -33.58 37.82
N SER A 9 -17.62 -33.60 36.88
CA SER A 9 -17.46 -34.59 35.79
C SER A 9 -18.65 -34.92 34.88
N PHE A 10 -18.48 -34.61 33.59
CA PHE A 10 -19.00 -35.47 32.52
C PHE A 10 -17.90 -35.72 31.48
N LEU A 11 -17.51 -36.99 31.36
CA LEU A 11 -16.84 -37.54 30.19
C LEU A 11 -17.88 -37.62 29.05
N ALA A 12 -17.49 -37.20 27.85
CA ALA A 12 -18.07 -37.72 26.62
C ALA A 12 -16.93 -37.90 25.61
N ALA A 13 -16.55 -39.17 25.42
CA ALA A 13 -15.70 -39.62 24.34
C ALA A 13 -16.52 -39.69 23.05
N THR A 14 -16.04 -39.07 21.99
CA THR A 14 -16.46 -39.39 20.61
C THR A 14 -15.21 -39.48 19.75
N ALA A 15 -14.76 -40.71 19.55
CA ALA A 15 -13.86 -41.11 18.48
C ALA A 15 -14.70 -41.30 17.20
N THR A 16 -14.39 -40.60 16.12
CA THR A 16 -14.92 -40.91 14.78
C THR A 16 -13.87 -40.61 13.71
N LEU A 17 -13.29 -41.71 13.23
CA LEU A 17 -13.05 -42.10 11.84
C LEU A 17 -12.20 -41.18 10.93
N SER A 18 -10.97 -41.65 10.70
CA SER A 18 -10.10 -41.29 9.59
C SER A 18 -10.71 -41.72 8.25
N MET A 19 -10.85 -40.78 7.31
CA MET A 19 -10.92 -41.11 5.88
C MET A 19 -9.75 -40.44 5.17
N ALA A 20 -8.72 -41.25 4.89
CA ALA A 20 -7.66 -40.91 3.97
C ALA A 20 -8.22 -41.01 2.54
N PHE A 21 -8.53 -39.87 1.92
CA PHE A 21 -8.79 -39.81 0.50
C PHE A 21 -7.46 -39.94 -0.26
N VAL A 22 -7.19 -41.14 -0.78
CA VAL A 22 -6.17 -41.38 -1.80
C VAL A 22 -6.80 -41.04 -3.15
N GLY A 23 -6.68 -39.78 -3.57
CA GLY A 23 -7.00 -39.32 -4.91
C GLY A 23 -5.81 -39.49 -5.87
N PRO A 24 -6.06 -39.53 -7.19
CA PRO A 24 -5.06 -39.87 -8.20
C PRO A 24 -3.95 -38.80 -8.30
N VAL A 25 -2.71 -39.27 -8.32
CA VAL A 25 -1.53 -38.50 -8.72
C VAL A 25 -1.46 -38.50 -10.24
N ALA A 26 -1.76 -37.36 -10.87
CA ALA A 26 -1.51 -37.00 -12.29
C ALA A 26 -2.35 -35.74 -12.58
N GLN A 27 -1.86 -34.59 -13.04
CA GLN A 27 -0.57 -34.16 -13.55
C GLN A 27 -0.30 -32.76 -12.99
N ALA A 28 0.97 -32.48 -12.68
CA ALA A 28 1.44 -31.11 -12.72
C ALA A 28 1.20 -30.61 -14.14
N GLU A 29 0.20 -29.75 -14.31
CA GLU A 29 0.11 -28.94 -15.51
C GLU A 29 1.36 -28.07 -15.54
N VAL A 30 2.17 -28.42 -16.53
CA VAL A 30 3.30 -27.70 -17.07
C VAL A 30 3.02 -26.21 -16.95
N ALA A 31 3.97 -25.53 -16.31
CA ALA A 31 4.28 -24.11 -16.41
C ALA A 31 3.17 -23.27 -17.05
N ALA A 32 2.57 -22.38 -16.26
CA ALA A 32 2.10 -21.12 -16.81
C ALA A 32 3.24 -20.60 -17.69
N GLU A 33 3.06 -20.70 -19.02
CA GLU A 33 3.98 -20.16 -19.98
C GLU A 33 4.13 -18.70 -19.57
N GLY A 34 5.32 -18.36 -19.06
CA GLY A 34 5.69 -16.98 -18.84
C GLY A 34 5.63 -16.34 -20.21
N HIS A 35 4.51 -15.69 -20.51
CA HIS A 35 4.42 -14.82 -21.67
C HIS A 35 5.63 -13.92 -21.59
N ALA A 36 6.53 -14.04 -22.56
CA ALA A 36 7.71 -13.20 -22.62
C ALA A 36 7.19 -11.77 -22.78
N ILE A 37 7.19 -11.04 -21.67
CA ILE A 37 6.74 -9.65 -21.62
C ILE A 37 7.68 -8.90 -22.56
N THR A 38 7.15 -8.44 -23.69
CA THR A 38 7.93 -7.65 -24.64
C THR A 38 8.43 -6.38 -23.95
N ALA A 39 9.52 -5.78 -24.43
CA ALA A 39 9.96 -4.48 -23.91
C ALA A 39 8.82 -3.44 -23.97
N ALA A 40 7.96 -3.52 -24.98
CA ALA A 40 6.76 -2.69 -25.11
C ALA A 40 5.67 -3.02 -24.06
N GLU A 41 5.52 -4.28 -23.63
CA GLU A 41 4.61 -4.64 -22.54
C GLU A 41 5.19 -4.30 -21.16
N ILE A 42 6.51 -4.35 -20.98
CA ILE A 42 7.18 -3.83 -19.77
C ILE A 42 7.05 -2.30 -19.73
N GLU A 43 7.20 -1.62 -20.87
CA GLU A 43 6.92 -0.19 -21.00
C GLU A 43 5.43 0.11 -20.78
N ALA A 44 4.52 -0.72 -21.29
CA ALA A 44 3.08 -0.55 -21.06
C ALA A 44 2.70 -0.82 -19.60
N VAL A 45 3.37 -1.73 -18.89
CA VAL A 45 3.19 -1.98 -17.44
C VAL A 45 3.87 -0.88 -16.61
N ALA A 46 5.01 -0.36 -17.05
CA ALA A 46 5.64 0.82 -16.46
C ALA A 46 4.82 2.10 -16.72
N GLN A 47 4.05 2.12 -17.80
CA GLN A 47 3.04 3.13 -18.14
C GLN A 47 1.64 2.78 -17.60
N GLN A 48 1.42 1.61 -16.99
CA GLN A 48 0.16 1.25 -16.35
C GLN A 48 0.05 2.06 -15.06
N GLN A 49 -0.38 3.29 -15.29
CA GLN A 49 -0.76 4.32 -14.35
C GLN A 49 0.41 4.80 -13.49
N ALA A 50 1.07 5.86 -13.95
CA ALA A 50 1.88 6.73 -13.07
C ALA A 50 0.99 7.67 -12.22
N ALA A 51 -0.31 7.38 -12.13
CA ALA A 51 -1.31 8.27 -11.56
C ALA A 51 -2.52 7.48 -11.05
N PRO A 52 -3.26 8.01 -10.06
CA PRO A 52 -4.49 7.38 -9.59
C PRO A 52 -5.54 7.23 -10.71
N PRO A 53 -6.46 6.26 -10.60
CA PRO A 53 -7.58 6.15 -11.53
C PRO A 53 -8.50 7.38 -11.40
N PRO A 54 -9.14 7.83 -12.51
CA PRO A 54 -10.14 8.89 -12.44
C PRO A 54 -11.25 8.57 -11.45
N GLY A 55 -11.53 9.51 -10.54
CA GLY A 55 -12.54 9.34 -9.49
C GLY A 55 -12.13 8.51 -8.27
N GLY A 56 -10.93 7.90 -8.30
CA GLY A 56 -10.38 7.12 -7.20
C GLY A 56 -11.06 5.75 -6.99
N TRP A 57 -10.42 4.91 -6.18
CA TRP A 57 -11.01 3.64 -5.74
C TRP A 57 -12.04 3.88 -4.64
N GLN A 58 -13.11 3.07 -4.65
CA GLN A 58 -14.13 3.11 -3.61
C GLN A 58 -13.52 2.83 -2.24
N THR A 59 -13.92 3.62 -1.24
CA THR A 59 -13.47 3.48 0.14
C THR A 59 -14.64 3.05 1.04
N PRO A 60 -14.38 2.32 2.15
CA PRO A 60 -15.43 1.92 3.09
C PRO A 60 -16.21 3.06 3.73
N SER A 61 -15.63 4.26 3.82
CA SER A 61 -16.27 5.43 4.43
C SER A 61 -15.56 6.70 4.01
N ASN A 62 -16.29 7.81 3.87
CA ASN A 62 -15.69 9.11 3.60
C ASN A 62 -14.71 9.54 4.71
N ARG A 63 -13.67 10.27 4.31
CA ARG A 63 -12.65 10.85 5.19
C ARG A 63 -12.30 12.25 4.71
N SER A 64 -11.67 13.03 5.57
CA SER A 64 -11.14 14.33 5.21
C SER A 64 -9.74 14.53 5.76
N TYR A 65 -8.98 15.37 5.07
CA TYR A 65 -7.65 15.80 5.49
C TYR A 65 -7.48 17.31 5.31
N TYR A 66 -6.45 17.88 5.93
CA TYR A 66 -6.02 19.24 5.66
C TYR A 66 -4.50 19.34 5.69
N LEU A 67 -3.95 20.19 4.83
CA LEU A 67 -2.51 20.39 4.72
C LEU A 67 -2.05 21.43 5.73
N LEU A 68 -1.06 21.09 6.54
CA LEU A 68 -0.31 22.10 7.29
C LEU A 68 0.54 22.94 6.34
N SER A 69 0.97 24.11 6.82
CA SER A 69 1.77 25.05 6.02
C SER A 69 3.08 24.46 5.49
N SER A 70 3.65 23.47 6.19
CA SER A 70 4.85 22.76 5.76
C SER A 70 4.68 22.02 4.43
N CYS A 71 3.45 21.65 4.06
CA CYS A 71 3.16 20.94 2.83
C CYS A 71 2.90 21.84 1.62
N ARG A 72 2.93 23.17 1.76
CA ARG A 72 2.63 24.10 0.65
C ARG A 72 3.39 23.79 -0.65
N PRO A 73 4.71 23.48 -0.64
CA PRO A 73 5.44 23.17 -1.87
C PRO A 73 4.96 21.90 -2.57
N TYR A 74 4.38 20.96 -1.82
CA TYR A 74 4.03 19.62 -2.27
C TYR A 74 2.52 19.41 -2.43
N ALA A 75 1.71 20.47 -2.23
CA ALA A 75 0.26 20.37 -2.15
C ALA A 75 -0.37 19.71 -3.39
N SER A 76 0.18 19.92 -4.58
CA SER A 76 -0.30 19.28 -5.80
C SER A 76 -0.11 17.76 -5.79
N ALA A 77 1.08 17.28 -5.41
CA ALA A 77 1.37 15.85 -5.34
C ALA A 77 0.53 15.15 -4.25
N ILE A 78 0.35 15.82 -3.10
CA ILE A 78 -0.46 15.28 -2.01
C ILE A 78 -1.93 15.17 -2.42
N ARG A 79 -2.48 16.20 -3.09
CA ARG A 79 -3.85 16.17 -3.64
C ARG A 79 -4.03 15.09 -4.70
N GLN A 80 -3.02 14.88 -5.55
CA GLN A 80 -3.01 13.76 -6.49
C GLN A 80 -3.07 12.42 -5.75
N GLY A 81 -2.25 12.24 -4.73
CA GLY A 81 -2.30 11.04 -3.88
C GLY A 81 -3.66 10.84 -3.19
N ALA A 82 -4.26 11.92 -2.70
CA ALA A 82 -5.60 11.89 -2.10
C ALA A 82 -6.69 11.49 -3.11
N ALA A 83 -6.59 11.95 -4.37
CA ALA A 83 -7.54 11.63 -5.43
C ALA A 83 -7.57 10.14 -5.81
N ALA A 84 -6.61 9.34 -5.32
CA ALA A 84 -6.64 7.88 -5.43
C ALA A 84 -7.82 7.25 -4.66
N TRP A 85 -8.37 7.95 -3.68
CA TRP A 85 -9.35 7.43 -2.74
C TRP A 85 -10.67 8.18 -2.86
N ALA A 86 -11.69 7.53 -3.43
CA ALA A 86 -13.01 8.12 -3.57
C ALA A 86 -13.58 8.46 -2.18
N GLY A 87 -14.12 9.68 -2.04
CA GLY A 87 -14.67 10.16 -0.76
C GLY A 87 -13.64 10.72 0.22
N LEU A 88 -12.36 10.81 -0.16
CA LEU A 88 -11.35 11.59 0.56
C LEU A 88 -11.37 13.05 0.09
N THR A 89 -11.62 13.99 1.00
CA THR A 89 -11.76 15.42 0.65
C THR A 89 -10.85 16.32 1.47
N GLU A 90 -10.23 17.31 0.84
CA GLU A 90 -9.48 18.36 1.54
C GLU A 90 -10.42 19.36 2.21
N GLY A 91 -10.09 19.81 3.43
CA GLY A 91 -10.79 20.90 4.12
C GLY A 91 -11.05 20.68 5.62
N GLY A 92 -10.56 19.59 6.21
CA GLY A 92 -10.72 19.29 7.65
C GLY A 92 -10.21 17.89 8.00
N GLY A 93 -10.48 17.38 9.19
CA GLY A 93 -10.11 15.99 9.54
C GLY A 93 -8.61 15.81 9.82
N THR A 94 -7.97 14.85 9.15
CA THR A 94 -6.57 14.44 9.44
C THR A 94 -5.58 15.55 9.08
N PRO A 95 -4.76 16.07 10.00
CA PRO A 95 -3.66 16.97 9.66
C PRO A 95 -2.57 16.24 8.88
N VAL A 96 -2.13 16.82 7.77
CA VAL A 96 -0.99 16.34 6.99
C VAL A 96 0.18 17.31 7.17
N GLU A 97 1.28 16.82 7.73
CA GLU A 97 2.52 17.56 7.89
C GLU A 97 3.60 17.05 6.94
N CYS A 98 4.37 17.96 6.34
CA CYS A 98 5.52 17.60 5.53
C CYS A 98 6.80 17.87 6.31
N ARG A 99 7.72 16.91 6.27
CA ARG A 99 9.00 16.93 6.97
C ARG A 99 10.14 16.82 5.95
N ASN A 100 11.32 17.27 6.34
CA ASN A 100 12.51 17.28 5.48
C ASN A 100 13.49 16.14 5.79
N SER A 101 13.04 15.12 6.54
CA SER A 101 13.86 14.00 6.96
C SER A 101 12.99 12.80 7.32
N TYR A 102 13.60 11.62 7.41
CA TYR A 102 12.94 10.40 7.86
C TYR A 102 12.15 10.59 9.17
N ILE A 103 10.96 10.02 9.20
CA ILE A 103 10.05 9.99 10.34
C ILE A 103 10.55 8.90 11.30
N ARG A 104 10.83 9.27 12.55
CA ARG A 104 11.43 8.38 13.57
C ARG A 104 10.50 8.09 14.74
N ASP A 105 9.42 8.84 14.84
CA ASP A 105 8.35 8.75 15.83
C ASP A 105 7.16 7.89 15.34
N CYS A 106 7.37 7.15 14.25
CA CYS A 106 6.44 6.18 13.70
C CYS A 106 6.87 4.78 14.15
N GLY A 107 5.97 3.98 14.72
CA GLY A 107 6.28 2.66 15.29
C GLY A 107 6.83 1.60 14.31
N GLY A 108 7.13 1.97 13.05
CA GLY A 108 7.66 1.11 11.98
C GLY A 108 9.19 1.12 11.80
N GLY A 109 9.94 1.87 12.62
CA GLY A 109 11.42 1.87 12.60
C GLY A 109 12.04 3.26 12.38
N SER A 110 13.35 3.31 12.15
CA SER A 110 14.13 4.56 12.16
C SER A 110 14.24 5.29 10.82
N ARG A 111 13.73 4.72 9.72
CA ARG A 111 13.85 5.26 8.35
C ARG A 111 12.54 5.19 7.57
N VAL A 112 11.48 5.71 8.17
CA VAL A 112 10.16 5.74 7.56
C VAL A 112 9.98 7.04 6.77
N VAL A 113 9.43 6.97 5.56
CA VAL A 113 9.22 8.13 4.66
C VAL A 113 7.81 8.70 4.72
N GLY A 114 6.84 7.93 5.22
CA GLY A 114 5.49 8.39 5.47
C GLY A 114 4.92 7.66 6.68
N CYS A 115 4.05 8.32 7.44
CA CYS A 115 3.38 7.65 8.54
C CYS A 115 2.00 8.24 8.78
N ASN A 116 1.02 7.36 8.90
CA ASN A 116 -0.32 7.66 9.38
C ASN A 116 -0.51 7.03 10.78
N TRP A 117 -0.79 7.85 11.80
CA TRP A 117 -1.04 7.38 13.18
C TRP A 117 -2.46 6.85 13.41
N GLY A 118 -3.24 6.71 12.34
CA GLY A 118 -4.54 6.07 12.31
C GLY A 118 -5.71 7.05 12.35
N ARG A 119 -6.67 6.81 11.44
CA ARG A 119 -8.08 7.25 11.44
C ARG A 119 -8.34 8.71 11.83
N GLY A 120 -7.50 9.65 11.43
CA GLY A 120 -7.75 11.07 11.72
C GLY A 120 -6.71 11.77 12.59
N GLN A 121 -5.77 11.06 13.22
CA GLN A 121 -4.86 11.71 14.17
C GLN A 121 -3.87 12.65 13.49
N ARG A 122 -3.04 12.12 12.59
CA ARG A 122 -2.14 12.89 11.72
C ARG A 122 -1.49 11.98 10.69
N ILE A 123 -1.02 12.60 9.61
CA ILE A 123 -0.15 12.00 8.61
C ILE A 123 1.12 12.86 8.51
N ALA A 124 2.28 12.23 8.52
CA ALA A 124 3.55 12.88 8.25
C ALA A 124 4.14 12.33 6.95
N LEU A 125 4.65 13.21 6.10
CA LEU A 125 5.25 12.84 4.81
C LEU A 125 6.66 13.44 4.70
N TYR A 126 7.65 12.62 4.38
CA TYR A 126 8.94 13.07 3.91
C TYR A 126 8.93 13.15 2.38
N MET A 127 8.39 14.26 1.86
CA MET A 127 8.34 14.53 0.43
C MET A 127 9.77 14.64 -0.14
N GLY A 128 10.03 13.99 -1.27
CA GLY A 128 11.37 13.78 -1.83
C GLY A 128 12.18 12.66 -1.17
N GLY A 129 11.62 11.97 -0.17
CA GLY A 129 12.21 10.74 0.40
C GLY A 129 12.07 9.51 -0.51
N VAL A 130 11.25 9.61 -1.55
CA VAL A 130 11.02 8.61 -2.60
C VAL A 130 10.91 9.30 -3.97
N ASN A 131 10.91 8.52 -5.06
CA ASN A 131 10.78 9.07 -6.42
C ASN A 131 9.35 9.47 -6.81
N ASP A 132 8.31 8.91 -6.17
CA ASP A 132 6.91 9.21 -6.44
C ASP A 132 6.21 9.73 -5.17
N ASP A 133 6.22 11.05 -5.03
CA ASP A 133 5.62 11.80 -3.94
C ASP A 133 4.09 11.64 -3.87
N ALA A 134 3.42 11.48 -5.01
CA ALA A 134 1.97 11.27 -5.04
C ALA A 134 1.62 9.87 -4.56
N LEU A 135 2.41 8.86 -4.93
CA LEU A 135 2.22 7.48 -4.47
C LEU A 135 2.51 7.35 -2.97
N LEU A 136 3.51 8.07 -2.46
CA LEU A 136 3.74 8.20 -1.02
C LEU A 136 2.51 8.76 -0.30
N ALA A 137 1.99 9.89 -0.78
CA ALA A 137 0.78 10.45 -0.18
C ALA A 137 -0.41 9.49 -0.26
N ALA A 138 -0.63 8.83 -1.41
CA ALA A 138 -1.70 7.86 -1.58
C ALA A 138 -1.58 6.68 -0.61
N HIS A 139 -0.37 6.15 -0.41
CA HIS A 139 -0.09 5.09 0.54
C HIS A 139 -0.49 5.49 1.97
N GLU A 140 -0.03 6.66 2.42
CA GLU A 140 -0.33 7.13 3.78
C GLU A 140 -1.81 7.45 4.00
N PHE A 141 -2.51 7.95 2.97
CA PHE A 141 -3.97 8.13 3.05
C PHE A 141 -4.70 6.79 3.12
N GLY A 142 -4.22 5.77 2.39
CA GLY A 142 -4.85 4.45 2.37
C GLY A 142 -4.89 3.78 3.74
N HIS A 143 -3.97 4.14 4.65
CA HIS A 143 -3.97 3.70 6.05
C HIS A 143 -5.19 4.13 6.87
N ASP A 144 -6.03 5.05 6.39
CA ASP A 144 -7.32 5.35 7.02
C ASP A 144 -8.34 4.20 6.90
N TRP A 145 -8.09 3.25 5.98
CA TRP A 145 -8.97 2.10 5.71
C TRP A 145 -8.26 0.76 5.66
N TYR A 146 -6.99 0.73 5.24
CA TYR A 146 -6.29 -0.50 4.86
C TYR A 146 -4.96 -0.65 5.60
N GLY A 147 -4.60 -1.89 5.93
CA GLY A 147 -3.24 -2.24 6.34
C GLY A 147 -2.32 -2.38 5.13
N HIS A 148 -1.03 -2.64 5.37
CA HIS A 148 -0.11 -3.03 4.31
C HIS A 148 -0.58 -4.30 3.59
N SER A 149 -0.34 -4.36 2.29
CA SER A 149 -0.59 -5.55 1.47
C SER A 149 0.64 -6.47 1.41
N SER A 150 0.52 -7.58 0.66
CA SER A 150 1.62 -8.51 0.39
C SER A 150 2.44 -8.18 -0.86
N TYR A 151 2.13 -7.09 -1.58
CA TYR A 151 2.94 -6.66 -2.71
C TYR A 151 4.32 -6.24 -2.22
N ARG A 152 5.35 -6.46 -3.05
CA ARG A 152 6.71 -6.06 -2.70
C ARG A 152 6.93 -4.56 -2.84
N CYS A 153 6.35 -3.98 -3.88
CA CYS A 153 6.56 -2.60 -4.29
C CYS A 153 5.21 -1.91 -4.44
N ALA A 154 5.12 -0.64 -4.06
CA ALA A 154 3.93 0.16 -4.23
C ALA A 154 3.75 0.51 -5.70
N GLY A 155 2.49 0.60 -6.13
CA GLY A 155 2.14 1.00 -7.48
C GLY A 155 0.66 1.34 -7.62
N TRP A 156 0.30 1.99 -8.72
CA TRP A 156 -1.05 2.53 -8.92
C TRP A 156 -2.06 1.56 -9.52
N SER A 157 -1.70 0.29 -9.77
CA SER A 157 -2.60 -0.62 -10.48
C SER A 157 -3.83 -1.06 -9.66
N SER A 158 -3.80 -0.91 -8.33
CA SER A 158 -4.92 -1.23 -7.43
C SER A 158 -4.71 -0.65 -6.03
N PRO A 159 -5.76 -0.59 -5.18
CA PRO A 159 -5.62 -0.22 -3.77
C PRO A 159 -4.55 -1.05 -3.05
N SER A 160 -4.59 -2.37 -3.24
CA SER A 160 -3.63 -3.27 -2.61
C SER A 160 -2.21 -3.04 -3.11
N HIS A 161 -2.03 -2.64 -4.38
CA HIS A 161 -0.71 -2.33 -4.90
C HIS A 161 -0.19 -1.03 -4.29
N VAL A 162 -1.02 0.01 -4.11
CA VAL A 162 -0.62 1.25 -3.40
C VAL A 162 -0.21 0.94 -1.96
N MET A 163 -0.94 0.06 -1.28
CA MET A 163 -0.68 -0.33 0.11
C MET A 163 0.50 -1.29 0.30
N ALA A 164 1.32 -1.53 -0.72
CA ALA A 164 2.56 -2.30 -0.52
C ALA A 164 3.51 -1.54 0.44
N PRO A 165 4.18 -2.21 1.38
CA PRO A 165 4.98 -1.57 2.44
C PRO A 165 6.25 -0.86 1.94
N SER A 166 6.59 -0.93 0.66
CA SER A 166 7.80 -0.31 0.11
C SER A 166 7.48 0.41 -1.18
N ILE A 167 7.79 1.69 -1.26
CA ILE A 167 7.77 2.43 -2.52
C ILE A 167 9.12 2.18 -3.18
N CYS A 168 9.14 1.18 -4.05
CA CYS A 168 10.34 0.86 -4.80
C CYS A 168 10.60 2.00 -5.79
N ASN A 169 11.85 2.42 -5.89
CA ASN A 169 12.28 3.19 -7.04
C ASN A 169 12.09 2.27 -8.25
N GLY A 170 11.09 2.54 -9.09
CA GLY A 170 11.06 2.00 -10.44
C GLY A 170 12.37 2.38 -11.15
N PRO A 171 12.79 1.65 -12.18
CA PRO A 171 13.90 2.11 -13.01
C PRO A 171 13.53 3.51 -13.48
N THR A 172 14.26 4.51 -12.98
CA THR A 172 14.30 5.81 -13.64
C THR A 172 14.74 5.48 -15.05
N LEU A 173 13.83 5.56 -16.02
CA LEU A 173 14.23 5.71 -17.41
C LEU A 173 14.86 7.10 -17.47
N THR A 174 16.09 7.24 -16.96
CA THR A 174 16.89 8.40 -17.28
C THR A 174 17.04 8.34 -18.80
N ASN A 175 16.57 9.39 -19.45
CA ASN A 175 16.80 9.66 -20.86
C ASN A 175 18.30 9.94 -21.11
N ASP A 176 19.20 9.08 -20.64
CA ASP A 176 20.63 9.14 -20.94
C ASP A 176 20.95 8.51 -22.31
N ALA A 177 19.95 7.95 -23.00
CA ALA A 177 20.09 7.46 -24.37
C ALA A 177 19.97 8.56 -25.46
N GLN A 178 19.66 9.81 -25.11
CA GLN A 178 19.45 10.87 -26.12
C GLN A 178 20.61 11.87 -26.26
N LEU A 179 21.80 11.55 -25.74
CA LEU A 179 23.00 12.43 -25.81
C LEU A 179 24.23 11.77 -26.47
N ALA A 180 24.04 10.73 -27.29
CA ALA A 180 25.14 10.04 -27.98
C ALA A 180 25.05 9.97 -29.51
N HIS A 181 24.22 10.80 -30.16
CA HIS A 181 24.22 10.91 -31.63
C HIS A 181 23.92 12.34 -32.10
N HIS A 182 24.90 13.24 -31.97
CA HIS A 182 25.13 14.35 -32.90
C HIS A 182 26.57 14.83 -32.74
N SER A 183 27.51 14.03 -33.25
CA SER A 183 28.86 14.46 -33.59
C SER A 183 29.30 13.59 -34.76
N GLY A 184 29.16 14.17 -35.96
CA GLY A 184 29.52 13.63 -37.26
C GLY A 184 29.38 14.76 -38.25
#